data_AF-A0A1G4JAX1-F1
#
_entry.id   AF-A0A1G4JAX1-F1
#
_cell.length_a   1.000
_cell.length_b   1.000
_cell.length_c   1.000
_cell.angle_alpha   90.00
_cell.angle_beta   90.00
_cell.angle_gamma   90.00
#
_symmetry.space_group_name_H-M   'P 1'
#
loop_
_entity.id
_entity.type
_entity.pdbx_description
1 polymer ?
#
loop_
_entity_poly.entity_id
_entity_poly.type
_entity_poly.pdbx_seq_one_letter_code
_entity_poly.pdbx_strand_id
1 'polypeptide(L)'
;MAQELGADNVVLLEHLLRVNCQQQALFNSFVVRPEQLGKCNTAVWAFRTLDKFRVLYELSDVMQDDHALSDVALYALLEKLNLLFSRGPQWEEPQVLDVRALTVALMELLIRICNVVCADALTSKVRPSLQKSVVAAIRTQFIIEYTQEIWDLLEVDGS
;
A
#
# COMPACT_ATOMS: atom_id res chain seq x y z
N MET A 1 -10.54 -15.97 7.95
CA MET A 1 -9.21 -15.39 8.26
C MET A 1 -8.59 -14.57 7.13
N ALA A 2 -8.07 -15.15 6.03
CA ALA A 2 -7.43 -14.33 4.98
C ALA A 2 -8.41 -13.39 4.27
N GLN A 3 -9.64 -13.86 4.01
CA GLN A 3 -10.71 -13.07 3.41
C GLN A 3 -11.19 -11.93 4.33
N GLU A 4 -11.36 -12.20 5.63
CA GLU A 4 -11.70 -11.18 6.64
C GLU A 4 -10.60 -10.12 6.74
N LEU A 5 -9.34 -10.54 6.87
CA LEU A 5 -8.21 -9.62 6.91
C LEU A 5 -8.08 -8.79 5.63
N GLY A 6 -8.38 -9.40 4.47
CA GLY A 6 -8.40 -8.70 3.20
C GLY A 6 -9.47 -7.61 3.15
N ALA A 7 -10.70 -7.94 3.59
CA ALA A 7 -11.78 -6.97 3.69
C ALA A 7 -11.46 -5.83 4.66
N ASP A 8 -10.91 -6.15 5.84
CA ASP A 8 -10.47 -5.13 6.81
C ASP A 8 -9.39 -4.21 6.23
N ASN A 9 -8.43 -4.78 5.50
CA ASN A 9 -7.38 -4.01 4.83
C ASN A 9 -7.96 -3.09 3.74
N VAL A 10 -8.95 -3.55 2.96
CA VAL A 10 -9.63 -2.70 1.97
C VAL A 10 -10.26 -1.49 2.64
N VAL A 11 -11.03 -1.70 3.71
CA VAL A 11 -11.68 -0.58 4.45
C VAL A 11 -10.65 0.43 4.95
N LEU A 12 -9.52 -0.04 5.49
CA LEU A 12 -8.46 0.85 5.98
C LEU A 12 -7.74 1.58 4.85
N LEU A 13 -7.45 0.90 3.74
CA LEU A 13 -6.81 1.52 2.58
C LEU A 13 -7.73 2.56 1.93
N GLU A 14 -9.03 2.28 1.80
CA GLU A 14 -10.01 3.25 1.31
C GLU A 14 -10.11 4.48 2.21
N HIS A 15 -10.05 4.29 3.53
CA HIS A 15 -9.99 5.40 4.48
C HIS A 15 -8.73 6.24 4.28
N LEU A 16 -7.54 5.62 4.25
CA LEU A 16 -6.27 6.29 4.02
C LEU A 16 -6.23 7.01 2.66
N LEU A 17 -6.81 6.42 1.63
CA LEU A 17 -6.96 7.01 0.30
C LEU A 17 -7.81 8.28 0.36
N ARG A 18 -8.97 8.25 1.01
CA ARG A 18 -9.82 9.43 1.21
C ARG A 18 -9.11 10.52 2.00
N VAL A 19 -8.31 10.16 3.02
CA VAL A 19 -7.47 11.12 3.76
C VAL A 19 -6.42 11.75 2.84
N ASN A 20 -5.74 10.96 2.00
CA ASN A 20 -4.76 11.47 1.03
C ASN A 20 -5.40 12.40 -0.02
N CYS A 21 -6.64 12.12 -0.39
CA CYS A 21 -7.44 12.94 -1.30
C CYS A 21 -8.08 14.15 -0.60
N GLN A 22 -7.85 14.37 0.70
CA GLN A 22 -8.45 15.44 1.51
C GLN A 22 -9.98 15.39 1.56
N GLN A 23 -10.55 14.20 1.37
CA GLN A 23 -11.99 13.95 1.35
C GLN A 23 -12.52 13.52 2.73
N GLN A 24 -11.63 13.13 3.64
CA GLN A 24 -12.00 12.65 4.97
C GLN A 24 -10.93 13.01 6.01
N ALA A 25 -11.36 13.24 7.25
CA ALA A 25 -10.49 13.35 8.41
C ALA A 25 -9.84 12.00 8.74
N LEU A 26 -8.62 12.02 9.29
CA LEU A 26 -7.90 10.80 9.71
C LEU A 26 -8.60 10.09 10.87
N PHE A 27 -9.04 10.88 11.85
CA PHE A 27 -9.89 10.46 12.98
C PHE A 27 -11.02 11.47 13.12
N ASN A 28 -12.24 11.06 13.47
CA ASN A 28 -13.41 11.92 13.78
C ASN A 28 -13.40 13.33 13.14
N SER A 29 -12.67 14.28 13.74
CA SER A 29 -12.53 15.68 13.30
C SER A 29 -11.09 16.13 12.95
N PHE A 30 -10.07 15.27 13.06
CA PHE A 30 -8.68 15.62 12.80
C PHE A 30 -8.33 15.53 11.31
N VAL A 31 -8.13 16.69 10.68
CA VAL A 31 -7.68 16.80 9.29
C VAL A 31 -6.16 16.93 9.26
N VAL A 32 -5.49 15.98 8.62
CA VAL A 32 -4.03 16.02 8.45
C VAL A 32 -3.68 17.16 7.51
N ARG A 33 -2.68 17.97 7.88
CA ARG A 33 -2.27 19.10 7.04
C ARG A 33 -1.65 18.58 5.74
N PRO A 34 -1.83 19.28 4.61
CA PRO A 34 -1.25 18.87 3.32
C PRO A 34 0.26 18.66 3.37
N GLU A 35 0.98 19.48 4.14
CA GLU A 35 2.43 19.39 4.32
C GLU A 35 2.86 18.12 5.07
N GLN A 36 2.09 17.72 6.10
CA GLN A 36 2.33 16.50 6.87
C GLN A 36 2.08 15.25 6.01
N LEU A 37 0.98 15.25 5.26
CA LEU A 37 0.70 14.22 4.25
C LEU A 37 1.80 14.16 3.18
N GLY A 38 2.30 15.32 2.74
CA GLY A 38 3.41 15.42 1.79
C GLY A 38 4.67 14.72 2.32
N LYS A 39 5.09 15.01 3.55
CA LYS A 39 6.24 14.37 4.19
C LYS A 39 6.06 12.85 4.32
N CYS A 40 4.89 12.42 4.77
CA CYS A 40 4.57 10.99 4.89
C CYS A 40 4.60 10.28 3.53
N ASN A 41 4.03 10.89 2.49
CA ASN A 41 4.09 10.37 1.13
C ASN A 41 5.54 10.29 0.63
N THR A 42 6.34 11.34 0.84
CA THR A 42 7.77 11.34 0.50
C THR A 42 8.51 10.21 1.20
N ALA A 43 8.23 9.92 2.48
CA ALA A 43 8.86 8.83 3.22
C ALA A 43 8.61 7.45 2.60
N VAL A 44 7.39 7.19 2.09
CA VAL A 44 7.07 5.94 1.36
C VAL A 44 7.99 5.74 0.15
N TRP A 45 8.30 6.83 -0.55
CA TRP A 45 9.06 6.86 -1.79
C TRP A 45 10.54 7.22 -1.61
N ALA A 46 11.02 7.41 -0.38
CA ALA A 46 12.37 7.93 -0.12
C ALA A 46 13.51 6.97 -0.51
N PHE A 47 13.20 5.71 -0.81
CA PHE A 47 14.19 4.70 -1.16
C PHE A 47 13.84 4.01 -2.46
N ARG A 48 14.79 4.00 -3.40
CA ARG A 48 14.67 3.35 -4.73
C ARG A 48 13.41 3.78 -5.48
N THR A 49 13.19 5.08 -5.58
CA THR A 49 11.93 5.64 -6.10
C THR A 49 11.58 5.08 -7.48
N LEU A 50 12.57 5.03 -8.38
CA LEU A 50 12.38 4.57 -9.75
C LEU A 50 12.08 3.07 -9.84
N ASP A 51 12.74 2.24 -9.03
CA ASP A 51 12.46 0.81 -8.98
C ASP A 51 11.05 0.55 -8.45
N LYS A 52 10.66 1.26 -7.38
CA LYS A 52 9.30 1.19 -6.83
C LYS A 52 8.25 1.64 -7.85
N PHE A 53 8.52 2.71 -8.60
CA PHE A 53 7.62 3.17 -9.66
C PHE A 53 7.47 2.13 -10.77
N ARG A 54 8.58 1.53 -11.23
CA ARG A 54 8.54 0.45 -12.21
C ARG A 54 7.72 -0.74 -11.70
N VAL A 55 7.91 -1.13 -10.45
CA VAL A 55 7.16 -2.21 -9.81
C VAL A 55 5.68 -1.86 -9.69
N LEU A 56 5.33 -0.62 -9.32
CA LEU A 56 3.96 -0.13 -9.28
C LEU A 56 3.29 -0.28 -10.64
N TYR A 57 3.98 0.13 -11.71
CA TYR A 57 3.49 -0.01 -13.08
C TYR A 57 3.27 -1.48 -13.48
N GLU A 58 4.28 -2.33 -13.25
CA GLU A 58 4.20 -3.76 -13.56
C GLU A 58 3.07 -4.46 -12.79
N LEU A 59 2.88 -4.14 -11.51
CA LEU A 59 1.78 -4.69 -10.72
C LEU A 59 0.42 -4.16 -11.17
N SER A 60 0.34 -2.89 -11.56
CA SER A 60 -0.90 -2.31 -12.08
C SER A 60 -1.35 -3.03 -13.33
N ASP A 61 -0.43 -3.33 -14.25
CA ASP A 61 -0.69 -4.11 -15.48
C ASP A 61 -1.20 -5.53 -15.15
N VAL A 62 -0.52 -6.23 -14.26
CA VAL A 62 -0.91 -7.60 -13.83
C VAL A 62 -2.28 -7.62 -13.14
N MET A 63 -2.68 -6.53 -12.46
CA MET A 63 -3.94 -6.44 -11.73
C MET A 63 -5.10 -5.84 -12.54
N GLN A 64 -4.88 -5.49 -13.83
CA GLN A 64 -5.95 -5.00 -14.71
C GLN A 64 -7.01 -6.07 -14.94
N ASP A 65 -6.58 -7.32 -15.12
CA ASP A 65 -7.47 -8.42 -15.38
C ASP A 65 -8.18 -8.91 -14.09
N ASP A 66 -9.50 -9.09 -14.15
CA ASP A 66 -10.30 -9.72 -13.08
C ASP A 66 -10.08 -11.24 -12.95
N HIS A 67 -9.05 -11.78 -13.59
CA HIS A 67 -8.79 -13.20 -13.63
C HIS A 67 -8.11 -13.67 -12.35
N ALA A 68 -8.47 -14.86 -11.90
CA ALA A 68 -7.83 -15.50 -10.76
C ALA A 68 -6.33 -15.69 -11.03
N LEU A 69 -5.48 -15.33 -10.06
CA LEU A 69 -4.03 -15.38 -10.22
C LEU A 69 -3.54 -16.82 -10.09
N SER A 70 -2.54 -17.21 -10.88
CA SER A 70 -1.85 -18.49 -10.68
C SER A 70 -1.02 -18.48 -9.39
N ASP A 71 -0.67 -19.65 -8.84
CA ASP A 71 0.17 -19.71 -7.64
C ASP A 71 1.53 -19.02 -7.87
N VAL A 72 2.10 -19.16 -9.08
CA VAL A 72 3.34 -18.49 -9.48
C VAL A 72 3.17 -16.97 -9.51
N ALA A 73 2.03 -16.48 -10.01
CA ALA A 73 1.72 -15.05 -10.01
C ALA A 73 1.56 -14.51 -8.58
N LEU A 74 0.95 -15.28 -7.67
CA LEU A 74 0.84 -14.90 -6.25
C LEU A 74 2.21 -14.81 -5.55
N TYR A 75 3.14 -15.71 -5.86
CA TYR A 75 4.52 -15.61 -5.37
C TYR A 75 5.22 -14.36 -5.92
N ALA A 76 5.16 -14.13 -7.23
CA ALA A 76 5.77 -12.96 -7.86
C ALA A 76 5.17 -11.64 -7.34
N LEU A 77 3.87 -11.63 -7.07
CA LEU A 77 3.17 -10.51 -6.44
C LEU A 77 3.75 -10.22 -5.05
N LEU A 78 3.93 -11.24 -4.21
CA LEU A 78 4.50 -11.07 -2.87
C LEU A 78 5.92 -10.51 -2.92
N GLU A 79 6.76 -11.00 -3.84
CA GLU A 79 8.13 -10.49 -4.02
C GLU A 79 8.13 -9.01 -4.43
N LYS A 80 7.26 -8.64 -5.38
CA LYS A 80 7.11 -7.25 -5.83
C LYS A 80 6.58 -6.34 -4.71
N LEU A 81 5.64 -6.81 -3.89
CA LEU A 81 5.17 -6.08 -2.71
C LEU A 81 6.30 -5.82 -1.70
N ASN A 82 7.13 -6.84 -1.41
CA ASN A 82 8.27 -6.66 -0.52
C ASN A 82 9.28 -5.63 -1.06
N LEU A 83 9.48 -5.58 -2.38
CA LEU A 83 10.31 -4.55 -3.02
C LEU A 83 9.66 -3.16 -2.91
N LEU A 84 8.35 -3.05 -3.15
CA LEU A 84 7.59 -1.82 -3.06
C LEU A 84 7.62 -1.22 -1.64
N PHE A 85 7.56 -2.08 -0.62
CA PHE A 85 7.62 -1.70 0.78
C PHE A 85 9.03 -1.66 1.36
N SER A 86 10.05 -1.94 0.54
CA SER A 86 11.43 -1.91 1.01
C SER A 86 11.78 -0.50 1.53
N ARG A 87 12.38 -0.49 2.72
CA ARG A 87 12.94 0.71 3.35
C ARG A 87 14.45 0.62 3.25
N GLY A 88 15.08 1.77 3.10
CA GLY A 88 16.54 1.88 3.03
C GLY A 88 16.98 3.22 3.61
N PRO A 89 18.29 3.52 3.57
CA PRO A 89 18.79 4.76 4.12
C PRO A 89 18.11 5.93 3.40
N GLN A 90 17.65 6.92 4.18
CA GLN A 90 16.99 8.13 3.70
C GLN A 90 18.01 8.99 2.96
N TRP A 91 18.25 8.65 1.70
CA TRP A 91 19.02 9.48 0.80
C TRP A 91 17.95 10.14 -0.03
N GLU A 92 17.85 11.46 0.06
CA GLU A 92 16.94 12.25 -0.77
C GLU A 92 17.37 12.07 -2.23
N GLU A 93 16.90 10.98 -2.86
CA GLU A 93 16.88 10.89 -4.30
C GLU A 93 16.04 12.07 -4.78
N PRO A 94 16.51 12.87 -5.76
CA PRO A 94 15.71 13.96 -6.30
C PRO A 94 14.40 13.38 -6.86
N GLN A 95 13.32 13.57 -6.11
CA GLN A 95 11.99 13.09 -6.48
C GLN A 95 11.41 14.04 -7.53
N VAL A 96 11.47 13.61 -8.79
CA VAL A 96 10.89 14.36 -9.93
C VAL A 96 9.38 14.11 -10.06
N LEU A 97 8.86 13.06 -9.40
CA LEU A 97 7.48 12.59 -9.53
C LEU A 97 6.61 13.11 -8.38
N ASP A 98 5.33 13.33 -8.68
CA ASP A 98 4.32 13.70 -7.67
C ASP A 98 4.09 12.53 -6.69
N VAL A 99 4.69 12.64 -5.51
CA VAL A 99 4.60 11.63 -4.45
C VAL A 99 3.18 11.38 -3.98
N ARG A 100 2.28 12.37 -4.06
CA ARG A 100 0.88 12.19 -3.68
C ARG A 100 0.19 11.33 -4.71
N ALA A 101 0.36 11.64 -6.00
CA ALA A 101 -0.20 10.84 -7.08
C ALA A 101 0.30 9.39 -7.02
N LEU A 102 1.60 9.18 -6.75
CA LEU A 102 2.18 7.85 -6.59
C LEU A 102 1.60 7.10 -5.39
N THR A 103 1.46 7.75 -4.23
CA THR A 103 0.87 7.10 -3.05
C THR A 103 -0.61 6.78 -3.24
N VAL A 104 -1.37 7.65 -3.93
CA VAL A 104 -2.76 7.37 -4.32
C VAL A 104 -2.84 6.13 -5.21
N ALA A 105 -2.06 6.10 -6.29
CA ALA A 105 -2.01 4.95 -7.20
C ALA A 105 -1.58 3.66 -6.49
N LEU A 106 -0.64 3.76 -5.55
CA LEU A 106 -0.25 2.65 -4.69
C LEU A 106 -1.43 2.15 -3.86
N MET A 107 -2.15 3.02 -3.15
CA MET A 107 -3.29 2.63 -2.32
C MET A 107 -4.39 1.97 -3.16
N GLU A 108 -4.71 2.52 -4.33
CA GLU A 108 -5.68 1.94 -5.28
C GLU A 108 -5.26 0.53 -5.72
N LEU A 109 -3.98 0.36 -6.08
CA LEU A 109 -3.42 -0.95 -6.43
C LEU A 109 -3.51 -1.94 -5.27
N LEU A 110 -3.20 -1.53 -4.04
CA LEU A 110 -3.27 -2.41 -2.87
C LEU A 110 -4.70 -2.84 -2.55
N ILE A 111 -5.68 -1.93 -2.71
CA ILE A 111 -7.11 -2.25 -2.61
C ILE A 111 -7.48 -3.31 -3.66
N ARG A 112 -7.06 -3.10 -4.90
CA ARG A 112 -7.30 -4.03 -6.01
C ARG A 112 -6.70 -5.41 -5.72
N ILE A 113 -5.45 -5.46 -5.25
CA ILE A 113 -4.77 -6.70 -4.87
C ILE A 113 -5.56 -7.43 -3.79
N CYS A 114 -5.97 -6.75 -2.71
CA CYS A 114 -6.78 -7.37 -1.67
C CYS A 114 -8.07 -7.97 -2.23
N ASN A 115 -8.78 -7.24 -3.10
CA ASN A 115 -10.02 -7.72 -3.71
C ASN A 115 -9.79 -8.95 -4.61
N VAL A 116 -8.79 -8.90 -5.51
CA VAL A 116 -8.49 -10.02 -6.43
C VAL A 116 -8.03 -11.25 -5.66
N VAL A 117 -7.08 -11.10 -4.74
CA VAL A 117 -6.50 -12.20 -3.97
C VAL A 117 -7.52 -12.86 -3.05
N CYS A 118 -8.46 -12.09 -2.49
CA CYS A 118 -9.49 -12.61 -1.59
C CYS A 118 -10.75 -13.13 -2.30
N ALA A 119 -11.05 -12.67 -3.53
CA ALA A 119 -12.16 -13.17 -4.34
C ALA A 119 -11.80 -14.46 -5.12
N ASP A 120 -10.53 -14.83 -5.14
CA ASP A 120 -10.01 -15.97 -5.89
C ASP A 120 -10.60 -17.32 -5.39
N ALA A 121 -11.35 -17.99 -6.28
CA ALA A 121 -12.05 -19.25 -6.00
C ALA A 121 -11.22 -20.50 -6.34
N LEU A 122 -10.00 -20.36 -6.87
CA LEU A 122 -9.17 -21.51 -7.20
C LEU A 122 -8.64 -22.18 -5.92
N THR A 123 -8.49 -23.50 -5.98
CA THR A 123 -8.07 -24.31 -4.83
C THR A 123 -6.71 -24.97 -5.09
N SER A 124 -5.71 -24.66 -4.26
CA SER A 124 -4.39 -25.29 -4.24
C SER A 124 -3.91 -25.43 -2.79
N LYS A 125 -3.03 -26.39 -2.50
CA LYS A 125 -2.53 -26.64 -1.13
C LYS A 125 -1.73 -25.47 -0.55
N VAL A 126 -1.04 -24.70 -1.40
CA VAL A 126 -0.17 -23.59 -0.98
C VAL A 126 -0.86 -22.22 -1.05
N ARG A 127 -1.92 -22.11 -1.84
CA ARG A 127 -2.63 -20.86 -2.13
C ARG A 127 -3.18 -20.15 -0.88
N PRO A 128 -3.82 -20.82 0.10
CA PRO A 128 -4.29 -20.15 1.32
C PRO A 128 -3.15 -19.46 2.08
N SER A 129 -1.98 -20.08 2.12
CA SER A 129 -0.78 -19.50 2.76
C SER A 129 -0.27 -18.28 1.98
N LEU A 130 -0.27 -18.35 0.64
CA LEU A 130 0.16 -17.22 -0.20
C LEU A 130 -0.78 -16.03 -0.10
N GLN A 131 -2.09 -16.27 -0.20
CA GLN A 131 -3.11 -15.22 -0.03
C GLN A 131 -2.95 -14.54 1.33
N LYS A 132 -2.79 -15.33 2.40
CA LYS A 132 -2.54 -14.81 3.74
C LYS A 132 -1.25 -13.98 3.80
N SER A 133 -0.15 -14.46 3.21
CA SER A 133 1.12 -13.73 3.19
C SER A 133 1.04 -12.40 2.45
N VAL A 134 0.34 -12.36 1.30
CA VAL A 134 0.12 -11.12 0.54
C VAL A 134 -0.67 -10.11 1.35
N VAL A 135 -1.83 -10.52 1.89
CA VAL A 135 -2.69 -9.64 2.69
C VAL A 135 -1.98 -9.19 3.97
N ALA A 136 -1.23 -10.10 4.61
CA ALA A 136 -0.43 -9.76 5.80
C ALA A 136 0.67 -8.76 5.47
N ALA A 137 1.39 -8.92 4.35
CA ALA A 137 2.43 -7.98 3.92
C ALA A 137 1.86 -6.57 3.72
N ILE A 138 0.69 -6.45 3.08
CA ILE A 138 0.00 -5.15 2.92
C ILE A 138 -0.34 -4.55 4.28
N ARG A 139 -0.86 -5.36 5.21
CA ARG A 139 -1.20 -4.88 6.56
C ARG A 139 0.03 -4.41 7.32
N THR A 140 1.06 -5.25 7.39
CA THR A 140 2.19 -5.03 8.29
C THR A 140 3.22 -4.09 7.72
N GLN A 141 3.49 -4.14 6.40
CA GLN A 141 4.56 -3.36 5.79
C GLN A 141 4.09 -2.03 5.19
N PHE A 142 2.78 -1.90 4.92
CA PHE A 142 2.21 -0.65 4.42
C PHE A 142 1.23 -0.01 5.39
N ILE A 143 0.08 -0.62 5.69
CA ILE A 143 -0.99 0.05 6.45
C ILE A 143 -0.51 0.50 7.83
N ILE A 144 0.08 -0.42 8.61
CA ILE A 144 0.57 -0.12 9.96
C ILE A 144 1.68 0.94 9.89
N GLU A 145 2.67 0.70 9.05
CA GLU A 145 3.83 1.57 8.88
C GLU A 145 3.46 2.98 8.40
N TYR A 146 2.53 3.09 7.47
CA TYR A 146 2.05 4.37 6.94
C TYR A 146 1.21 5.13 7.99
N THR A 147 0.37 4.41 8.73
CA THR A 147 -0.40 5.02 9.83
C THR A 147 0.51 5.50 10.95
N GLN A 148 1.56 4.73 11.29
CA GLN A 148 2.55 5.13 12.28
C GLN A 148 3.32 6.37 11.83
N GLU A 149 3.76 6.42 10.57
CA GLU A 149 4.46 7.59 10.03
C GLU A 149 3.60 8.86 10.08
N ILE A 150 2.30 8.74 9.78
CA ILE A 150 1.37 9.86 9.96
C ILE A 150 1.33 10.26 11.44
N TRP A 151 1.16 9.30 12.34
CA TRP A 151 1.04 9.54 13.77
C TRP A 151 2.27 10.27 14.34
N ASP A 152 3.47 9.82 14.02
CA ASP A 152 4.72 10.40 14.49
C ASP A 152 4.85 11.87 14.02
N LEU A 153 4.43 12.19 12.80
CA LEU A 153 4.41 13.56 12.29
C LEU A 153 3.39 14.46 13.00
N LEU A 154 2.31 13.88 13.57
CA LEU A 154 1.33 14.65 14.35
C LEU A 154 1.86 15.00 15.75
N GLU A 155 2.64 14.12 16.37
CA GLU A 155 3.22 14.36 17.70
C GLU A 155 4.30 15.45 17.68
N VAL A 156 5.10 15.51 16.61
CA VAL A 156 6.19 16.48 16.47
C VAL A 156 5.69 17.92 16.32
N ASP A 157 4.56 18.15 15.64
CA ASP A 157 3.99 19.50 15.44
C ASP A 157 3.03 19.93 16.59
N GLY A 158 2.77 19.06 17.56
CA GLY A 158 1.94 19.32 18.75
C GLY A 158 2.74 19.76 19.99
N SER A 159 4.07 19.86 19.88
CA SER A 159 5.04 20.23 20.91
C SER A 159 5.49 21.69 20.74
#